data_AF-A0AAV5X0F0-F1
#
_entry.id   AF-A0AAV5X0F0-F1
#
_cell.length_a   1.000
_cell.length_b   1.000
_cell.length_c   1.000
_cell.angle_alpha   90.00
_cell.angle_beta   90.00
_cell.angle_gamma   90.00
#
_symmetry.space_group_name_H-M   'P 1'
#
loop_
_entity.id
_entity.type
_entity.pdbx_description
1 polymer ?
#
loop_
_entity_poly.entity_id
_entity_poly.type
_entity_poly.pdbx_seq_one_letter_code
_entity_poly.pdbx_strand_id
1 'polypeptide(L)'
;QNRNFPRVLRLLNLHRQPDVPDFARANTAARILYTYFDLPDEMDVGEDKVELTGEFEVNNVEFAYPTRPEHKVARQLCISASSGESIALVGASGCGKSTLIGLFERFYEQSQGTIKLDDVDHRKLSMHNLRRQIALVGQEPVLFQGSIMDNILLGCDELTIEDVRKACRMANA
;
A
#
# COMPACT_ATOMS: atom_id res chain seq x y z
N GLN A 1 -63.52 -21.46 -21.98
CA GLN A 1 -62.42 -21.82 -21.07
C GLN A 1 -61.11 -21.43 -21.76
N ASN A 2 -60.70 -20.17 -21.73
CA ASN A 2 -59.91 -19.54 -20.66
C ASN A 2 -58.56 -20.25 -20.42
N ARG A 3 -57.52 -19.87 -21.17
CA ARG A 3 -56.14 -19.76 -20.65
C ARG A 3 -55.40 -18.59 -21.33
N ASN A 4 -55.38 -17.47 -20.61
CA ASN A 4 -54.57 -16.28 -20.86
C ASN A 4 -53.07 -16.62 -20.90
N PHE A 5 -52.47 -16.58 -22.08
CA PHE A 5 -51.02 -16.41 -22.28
C PHE A 5 -50.85 -15.53 -23.53
N PRO A 6 -51.00 -14.19 -23.42
CA PRO A 6 -49.83 -13.33 -23.63
C PRO A 6 -49.99 -11.91 -23.02
N ARG A 7 -50.07 -11.77 -21.69
CA ARG A 7 -50.14 -10.42 -21.05
C ARG A 7 -48.92 -10.02 -20.23
N VAL A 8 -48.02 -10.94 -19.91
CA VAL A 8 -46.82 -10.62 -19.11
C VAL A 8 -45.65 -10.10 -19.97
N LEU A 9 -45.60 -10.47 -21.26
CA LEU A 9 -44.57 -10.01 -22.21
C LEU A 9 -44.75 -8.57 -22.73
N ARG A 10 -45.87 -7.89 -22.38
CA ARG A 10 -46.11 -6.49 -22.78
C ARG A 10 -45.66 -5.45 -21.76
N LEU A 11 -45.20 -5.87 -20.57
CA LEU A 11 -44.73 -4.98 -19.49
C LEU A 11 -43.22 -4.83 -19.42
N LEU A 12 -42.47 -5.55 -20.24
CA LEU A 12 -41.04 -5.32 -20.43
C LEU A 12 -40.85 -4.65 -21.79
N ASN A 13 -40.79 -3.32 -21.79
CA ASN A 13 -40.25 -2.51 -22.88
C ASN A 13 -38.75 -2.86 -23.09
N LEU A 14 -38.47 -4.07 -23.59
CA LEU A 14 -37.14 -4.60 -23.88
C LEU A 14 -36.70 -4.30 -25.33
N HIS A 15 -37.15 -3.16 -25.88
CA HIS A 15 -36.78 -2.68 -27.22
C HIS A 15 -36.26 -1.23 -27.20
N ARG A 16 -35.61 -0.80 -26.12
CA ARG A 16 -34.86 0.45 -26.18
C ARG A 16 -33.52 0.15 -26.83
N GLN A 17 -33.43 0.33 -28.16
CA GLN A 17 -32.13 0.39 -28.81
C GLN A 17 -31.35 1.55 -28.17
N PRO A 18 -30.09 1.35 -27.80
CA PRO A 18 -29.29 2.42 -27.19
C PRO A 18 -29.34 3.64 -28.09
N ASP A 19 -29.80 4.76 -27.53
CA ASP A 19 -29.84 6.02 -28.25
C ASP A 19 -28.42 6.59 -28.36
N VAL A 20 -28.20 7.55 -29.26
CA VAL A 20 -26.87 8.18 -29.45
C VAL A 20 -26.27 8.69 -28.12
N PRO A 21 -27.06 9.27 -27.18
CA PRO A 21 -26.58 9.58 -25.83
C PRO A 21 -26.09 8.38 -25.03
N ASP A 22 -26.77 7.22 -25.06
CA ASP A 22 -26.33 6.00 -24.39
C ASP A 22 -24.99 5.50 -24.93
N PHE A 23 -24.80 5.54 -26.26
CA PHE A 23 -23.51 5.22 -26.89
C PHE A 23 -22.41 6.22 -26.48
N ALA A 24 -22.72 7.50 -26.41
CA ALA A 24 -21.75 8.52 -25.98
C ALA A 24 -21.30 8.27 -24.53
N ARG A 25 -22.25 7.97 -23.62
CA ARG A 25 -21.94 7.62 -22.23
C ARG A 25 -21.11 6.34 -22.12
N ALA A 26 -21.47 5.30 -22.86
CA ALA A 26 -20.72 4.05 -22.88
C ALA A 26 -19.28 4.26 -23.37
N ASN A 27 -19.08 5.10 -24.41
CA ASN A 27 -17.76 5.41 -24.93
C ASN A 27 -16.92 6.24 -23.92
N THR A 28 -17.52 7.20 -23.23
CA THR A 28 -16.83 7.94 -22.15
C THR A 28 -16.42 7.01 -21.01
N ALA A 29 -17.30 6.12 -20.55
CA ALA A 29 -16.98 5.14 -19.52
C ALA A 29 -15.87 4.18 -19.95
N ALA A 30 -15.94 3.67 -21.19
CA ALA A 30 -14.90 2.82 -21.76
C ALA A 30 -13.55 3.53 -21.82
N ARG A 31 -13.51 4.81 -22.22
CA ARG A 31 -12.27 5.60 -22.22
C ARG A 31 -11.66 5.75 -20.83
N ILE A 32 -12.47 5.94 -19.79
CA ILE A 32 -11.99 5.97 -18.40
C ILE A 32 -11.40 4.62 -18.02
N LEU A 33 -12.07 3.50 -18.36
CA LEU A 33 -11.52 2.17 -18.10
C LEU A 33 -10.20 1.92 -18.84
N TYR A 34 -10.12 2.28 -20.13
CA TYR A 34 -8.89 2.17 -20.91
C TYR A 34 -7.76 3.01 -20.30
N THR A 35 -8.03 4.21 -19.78
CA THR A 35 -6.98 4.99 -19.09
C THR A 35 -6.40 4.29 -17.87
N TYR A 36 -7.14 3.41 -17.19
CA TYR A 36 -6.61 2.59 -16.09
C TYR A 36 -5.88 1.35 -16.59
N PHE A 37 -6.36 0.70 -17.66
CA PHE A 37 -5.69 -0.47 -18.25
C PHE A 37 -4.38 -0.12 -18.95
N ASP A 38 -4.26 1.09 -19.49
CA ASP A 38 -3.05 1.58 -20.14
C ASP A 38 -2.02 2.15 -19.14
N LEU A 39 -2.34 2.17 -17.83
CA LEU A 39 -1.33 2.49 -16.82
C LEU A 39 -0.23 1.43 -16.90
N PRO A 40 1.06 1.83 -16.91
CA PRO A 40 2.14 0.87 -16.90
C PRO A 40 2.01 -0.01 -15.64
N ASP A 41 2.15 -1.33 -15.81
CA ASP A 41 2.30 -2.22 -14.67
C ASP A 41 3.55 -1.78 -13.89
N GLU A 42 3.35 -1.37 -12.64
CA GLU A 42 4.45 -1.26 -11.68
C GLU A 42 4.89 -2.69 -11.34
N MET A 43 5.74 -3.25 -12.20
CA MET A 43 6.40 -4.51 -11.91
C MET A 43 7.26 -4.31 -10.67
N ASP A 44 7.08 -5.15 -9.66
CA ASP A 44 7.95 -5.17 -8.50
C ASP A 44 9.31 -5.77 -8.91
N VAL A 45 10.20 -4.90 -9.36
CA VAL A 45 11.55 -5.27 -9.81
C VAL A 45 12.52 -5.12 -8.64
N GLY A 46 13.12 -6.24 -8.22
CA GLY A 46 14.15 -6.24 -7.19
C GLY A 46 14.49 -7.65 -6.70
N GLU A 47 15.48 -7.74 -5.80
CA GLU A 47 15.86 -9.00 -5.18
C GLU A 47 14.81 -9.45 -4.13
N ASP A 48 14.30 -10.67 -4.28
CA ASP A 48 13.20 -11.20 -3.44
C ASP A 48 13.65 -11.95 -2.18
N LYS A 49 14.95 -12.30 -2.08
CA LYS A 49 15.47 -13.25 -1.09
C LYS A 49 16.66 -12.71 -0.31
N VAL A 50 16.70 -11.41 -0.09
CA VAL A 50 17.67 -10.81 0.83
C VAL A 50 17.15 -10.98 2.25
N GLU A 51 17.95 -11.57 3.13
CA GLU A 51 17.69 -11.58 4.57
C GLU A 51 18.52 -10.46 5.20
N LEU A 52 17.85 -9.56 5.92
CA LEU A 52 18.46 -8.39 6.54
C LEU A 52 18.74 -8.63 8.03
N THR A 53 19.82 -8.04 8.53
CA THR A 53 20.23 -8.12 9.93
C THR A 53 19.72 -6.95 10.77
N GLY A 54 19.32 -5.85 10.12
CA GLY A 54 18.65 -4.71 10.74
C GLY A 54 19.55 -3.48 10.97
N GLU A 55 20.72 -3.40 10.34
CA GLU A 55 21.44 -2.14 10.21
C GLU A 55 20.66 -1.21 9.25
N PHE A 56 20.66 0.09 9.52
CA PHE A 56 19.87 1.06 8.78
C PHE A 56 20.66 2.34 8.56
N GLU A 57 20.76 2.78 7.31
CA GLU A 57 21.57 3.94 6.94
C GLU A 57 20.80 4.85 5.96
N VAL A 58 20.63 6.11 6.34
CA VAL A 58 20.05 7.18 5.52
C VAL A 58 21.15 8.20 5.29
N ASN A 59 21.46 8.49 4.02
CA ASN A 59 22.54 9.39 3.65
C ASN A 59 22.05 10.47 2.70
N ASN A 60 22.14 11.72 3.17
CA ASN A 60 21.85 12.94 2.41
C ASN A 60 20.50 12.90 1.69
N VAL A 61 19.47 12.34 2.34
CA VAL A 61 18.17 12.16 1.71
C VAL A 61 17.45 13.50 1.57
N GLU A 62 17.01 13.77 0.34
CA GLU A 62 16.10 14.87 0.03
C GLU A 62 14.77 14.33 -0.48
N PHE A 63 13.68 14.95 -0.05
CA PHE A 63 12.36 14.58 -0.50
C PHE A 63 11.38 15.76 -0.45
N ALA A 64 10.57 15.88 -1.50
CA ALA A 64 9.38 16.72 -1.56
C ALA A 64 8.29 15.91 -2.27
N TYR A 65 7.04 16.10 -1.87
CA TYR A 65 5.92 15.49 -2.58
C TYR A 65 5.83 16.04 -4.01
N PRO A 66 5.55 15.21 -5.04
CA PRO A 66 5.42 15.69 -6.43
C PRO A 66 4.35 16.78 -6.61
N THR A 67 3.32 16.76 -5.77
CA THR A 67 2.24 17.77 -5.75
C THR A 67 2.68 19.12 -5.17
N ARG A 68 3.81 19.16 -4.44
CA ARG A 68 4.35 20.35 -3.76
C ARG A 68 5.89 20.35 -3.79
N PRO A 69 6.52 20.45 -4.97
CA PRO A 69 7.97 20.32 -5.13
C PRO A 69 8.76 21.38 -4.36
N GLU A 70 8.20 22.57 -4.20
CA GLU A 70 8.80 23.70 -3.46
C GLU A 70 8.92 23.44 -1.95
N HIS A 71 8.18 22.46 -1.42
CA HIS A 71 8.12 22.15 0.00
C HIS A 71 8.88 20.85 0.32
N LYS A 72 10.20 20.97 0.48
CA LYS A 72 11.05 19.87 0.95
C LYS A 72 10.69 19.44 2.37
N VAL A 73 10.30 18.17 2.51
CA VAL A 73 10.05 17.49 3.79
C VAL A 73 11.35 16.97 4.41
N ALA A 74 12.22 16.37 3.60
CA ALA A 74 13.59 15.98 3.99
C ALA A 74 14.61 16.88 3.29
N ARG A 75 15.62 17.34 4.03
CA ARG A 75 16.67 18.24 3.56
C ARG A 75 18.04 17.71 3.98
N GLN A 76 18.67 16.92 3.10
CA GLN A 76 19.96 16.26 3.37
C GLN A 76 19.94 15.47 4.69
N LEU A 77 18.86 14.71 4.90
CA LEU A 77 18.68 13.93 6.12
C LEU A 77 19.72 12.80 6.17
N CYS A 78 20.41 12.70 7.31
CA CYS A 78 21.29 11.58 7.64
C CYS A 78 20.86 10.94 8.95
N ILE A 79 20.69 9.62 8.95
CA ILE A 79 20.31 8.81 10.11
C ILE A 79 21.06 7.48 9.99
N SER A 80 21.59 6.96 11.10
CA SER A 80 22.20 5.64 11.14
C SER A 80 21.72 4.90 12.38
N ALA A 81 21.37 3.63 12.25
CA ALA A 81 21.01 2.73 13.34
C ALA A 81 21.78 1.42 13.17
N SER A 82 22.41 0.95 14.23
CA SER A 82 22.97 -0.40 14.26
C SER A 82 21.86 -1.44 14.47
N SER A 83 22.11 -2.70 14.10
CA SER A 83 21.17 -3.79 14.41
C SER A 83 20.84 -3.84 15.91
N GLY A 84 19.54 -3.86 16.23
CA GLY A 84 19.03 -3.85 17.60
C GLY A 84 18.97 -2.47 18.26
N GLU A 85 19.43 -1.41 17.58
CA GLU A 85 19.32 -0.04 18.07
C GLU A 85 17.89 0.51 17.90
N SER A 86 17.47 1.36 18.84
CA SER A 86 16.17 2.03 18.78
C SER A 86 16.35 3.53 18.55
N ILE A 87 15.75 4.05 17.49
CA ILE A 87 15.75 5.47 17.16
C ILE A 87 14.37 6.08 17.41
N ALA A 88 14.35 7.24 18.08
CA ALA A 88 13.13 8.02 18.27
C ALA A 88 13.12 9.27 17.36
N LEU A 89 12.12 9.37 16.49
CA LEU A 89 11.88 10.58 15.69
C LEU A 89 10.91 11.52 16.43
N VAL A 90 11.43 12.63 16.95
CA VAL A 90 10.66 13.60 17.75
C VAL A 90 10.54 14.92 17.01
N GLY A 91 9.34 15.51 17.01
CA GLY A 91 9.08 16.80 16.39
C GLY A 91 7.60 17.17 16.38
N ALA A 92 7.30 18.43 16.08
CA ALA A 92 5.93 18.96 16.04
C ALA A 92 5.03 18.18 15.06
N SER A 93 3.71 18.24 15.27
CA SER A 93 2.75 17.67 14.31
C SER A 93 2.95 18.29 12.92
N GLY A 94 2.86 17.47 11.87
CA GLY A 94 3.05 17.92 10.49
C GLY A 94 4.49 18.18 10.04
N CYS A 95 5.51 17.93 10.89
CA CYS A 95 6.91 18.17 10.51
C CYS A 95 7.52 17.11 9.57
N GLY A 96 6.75 16.11 9.14
CA GLY A 96 7.21 15.09 8.18
C GLY A 96 7.60 13.72 8.76
N LYS A 97 7.42 13.45 10.06
CA LYS A 97 7.77 12.15 10.67
C LYS A 97 7.15 10.95 9.93
N SER A 98 5.84 10.98 9.70
CA SER A 98 5.14 9.92 8.95
C SER A 98 5.59 9.85 7.49
N THR A 99 5.97 10.97 6.90
CA THR A 99 6.58 11.00 5.55
C THR A 99 7.92 10.27 5.53
N LEU A 100 8.76 10.44 6.56
CA LEU A 100 10.03 9.71 6.65
C LEU A 100 9.81 8.20 6.76
N ILE A 101 8.87 7.77 7.61
CA ILE A 101 8.48 6.35 7.70
C ILE A 101 8.03 5.85 6.32
N GLY A 102 7.22 6.63 5.61
CA GLY A 102 6.78 6.27 4.27
C GLY A 102 7.89 6.21 3.21
N LEU A 103 8.98 6.97 3.37
CA LEU A 103 10.17 6.81 2.53
C LEU A 103 10.90 5.51 2.85
N PHE A 104 11.01 5.15 4.13
CA PHE A 104 11.70 3.91 4.55
C PHE A 104 10.97 2.65 4.07
N GLU A 105 9.63 2.70 4.02
CA GLU A 105 8.78 1.62 3.47
C GLU A 105 8.56 1.69 1.95
N ARG A 106 9.28 2.61 1.28
CA ARG A 106 9.20 2.88 -0.16
C ARG A 106 7.77 3.14 -0.66
N PHE A 107 6.92 3.78 0.15
CA PHE A 107 5.65 4.37 -0.32
C PHE A 107 5.90 5.62 -1.18
N TYR A 108 7.05 6.25 -0.99
CA TYR A 108 7.58 7.29 -1.85
C TYR A 108 9.06 7.02 -2.09
N GLU A 109 9.58 7.47 -3.22
CA GLU A 109 11.01 7.45 -3.48
C GLU A 109 11.62 8.83 -3.21
N GLN A 110 12.80 8.83 -2.59
CA GLN A 110 13.59 10.03 -2.37
C GLN A 110 14.12 10.59 -3.69
N SER A 111 14.18 11.92 -3.80
CA SER A 111 14.71 12.59 -5.00
C SER A 111 16.24 12.60 -5.04
N GLN A 112 16.89 12.58 -3.87
CA GLN A 112 18.34 12.47 -3.72
C GLN A 112 18.71 11.67 -2.47
N GLY A 113 19.95 11.19 -2.43
CA GLY A 113 20.48 10.41 -1.34
C GLY A 113 20.13 8.92 -1.42
N THR A 114 20.49 8.19 -0.39
CA THR A 114 20.28 6.73 -0.30
C THR A 114 19.70 6.35 1.05
N ILE A 115 18.78 5.40 1.04
CA ILE A 115 18.33 4.70 2.24
C ILE A 115 18.73 3.24 2.04
N LYS A 116 19.46 2.68 3.00
CA LYS A 116 19.92 1.30 2.98
C LYS A 116 19.42 0.56 4.20
N LEU A 117 19.12 -0.71 3.97
CA LEU A 117 18.98 -1.70 5.02
C LEU A 117 20.18 -2.63 4.89
N ASP A 118 20.96 -2.72 5.96
CA ASP A 118 22.33 -3.20 5.94
C ASP A 118 23.13 -2.48 4.83
N ASP A 119 23.74 -3.23 3.90
CA ASP A 119 24.50 -2.70 2.78
C ASP A 119 23.69 -2.57 1.47
N VAL A 120 22.39 -2.84 1.51
CA VAL A 120 21.54 -2.87 0.31
C VAL A 120 20.67 -1.63 0.25
N ASP A 121 20.81 -0.86 -0.84
CA ASP A 121 19.86 0.23 -1.14
C ASP A 121 18.46 -0.36 -1.26
N HIS A 122 17.52 0.14 -0.48
CA HIS A 122 16.15 -0.38 -0.43
C HIS A 122 15.45 -0.37 -1.79
N ARG A 123 15.90 0.44 -2.77
CA ARG A 123 15.41 0.45 -4.16
C ARG A 123 15.79 -0.79 -4.97
N LYS A 124 16.78 -1.56 -4.52
CA LYS A 124 17.22 -2.81 -5.18
C LYS A 124 16.45 -4.04 -4.69
N LEU A 125 15.77 -3.94 -3.56
CA LEU A 125 14.90 -4.99 -3.04
C LEU A 125 13.56 -4.96 -3.76
N SER A 126 12.88 -6.09 -3.88
CA SER A 126 11.46 -6.03 -4.23
C SER A 126 10.67 -5.38 -3.09
N MET A 127 9.54 -4.74 -3.38
CA MET A 127 8.58 -4.23 -2.40
C MET A 127 8.14 -5.35 -1.47
N HIS A 128 7.92 -6.56 -2.03
CA HIS A 128 7.56 -7.74 -1.25
C HIS A 128 8.65 -8.09 -0.22
N ASN A 129 9.91 -8.23 -0.65
CA ASN A 129 11.02 -8.56 0.25
C ASN A 129 11.30 -7.46 1.27
N LEU A 130 11.27 -6.19 0.85
CA LEU A 130 11.46 -5.03 1.74
C LEU A 130 10.42 -5.01 2.86
N ARG A 131 9.13 -5.06 2.50
CA ARG A 131 8.04 -4.92 3.47
C ARG A 131 7.85 -6.15 4.34
N ARG A 132 8.21 -7.33 3.87
CA ARG A 132 8.19 -8.56 4.69
C ARG A 132 9.17 -8.49 5.88
N GLN A 133 10.17 -7.61 5.81
CA GLN A 133 11.19 -7.44 6.84
C GLN A 133 10.93 -6.24 7.76
N ILE A 134 9.85 -5.49 7.52
CA ILE A 134 9.46 -4.31 8.30
C ILE A 134 8.10 -4.56 8.94
N ALA A 135 8.03 -4.42 10.27
CA ALA A 135 6.76 -4.38 10.99
C ALA A 135 6.37 -2.93 11.25
N LEU A 136 5.27 -2.48 10.64
CA LEU A 136 4.71 -1.14 10.87
C LEU A 136 3.50 -1.22 11.79
N VAL A 137 3.53 -0.44 12.88
CA VAL A 137 2.34 -0.19 13.72
C VAL A 137 1.84 1.21 13.43
N GLY A 138 0.75 1.30 12.68
CA GLY A 138 0.09 2.56 12.34
C GLY A 138 -0.58 3.21 13.55
N GLN A 139 -0.77 4.54 13.49
CA GLN A 139 -1.47 5.29 14.54
C GLN A 139 -2.96 4.89 14.64
N GLU A 140 -3.58 4.56 13.50
CA GLU A 140 -4.96 4.07 13.41
C GLU A 140 -4.92 2.67 12.77
N PRO A 141 -5.12 1.58 13.55
CA PRO A 141 -5.10 0.23 13.01
C PRO A 141 -6.34 -0.02 12.14
N VAL A 142 -6.15 -0.66 10.99
CA VAL A 142 -7.23 -1.08 10.09
C VAL A 142 -7.64 -2.51 10.43
N LEU A 143 -8.95 -2.73 10.63
CA LEU A 143 -9.52 -4.06 10.80
C LEU A 143 -10.37 -4.43 9.59
N PHE A 144 -10.15 -5.63 9.08
CA PHE A 144 -10.90 -6.20 7.97
C PHE A 144 -12.12 -6.98 8.50
N GLN A 145 -13.15 -7.08 7.65
CA GLN A 145 -14.33 -7.87 7.96
C GLN A 145 -13.93 -9.35 8.12
N GLY A 146 -14.13 -9.89 9.32
CA GLY A 146 -13.71 -11.24 9.68
C GLY A 146 -13.67 -11.41 11.19
N SER A 147 -13.09 -12.52 11.64
CA SER A 147 -12.83 -12.75 13.06
C SER A 147 -11.58 -11.99 13.53
N ILE A 148 -11.40 -11.92 14.86
CA ILE A 148 -10.16 -11.39 15.45
C ILE A 148 -8.96 -12.23 15.00
N MET A 149 -9.13 -13.55 14.89
CA MET A 149 -8.11 -14.48 14.40
C MET A 149 -7.67 -14.12 12.98
N ASP A 150 -8.63 -13.86 12.08
CA ASP A 150 -8.35 -13.51 10.68
C ASP A 150 -7.55 -12.19 10.57
N ASN A 151 -7.85 -11.22 11.44
CA ASN A 151 -7.13 -9.95 11.49
C ASN A 151 -5.72 -10.10 12.05
N ILE A 152 -5.50 -10.95 13.07
CA ILE A 152 -4.16 -11.18 13.64
C ILE A 152 -3.27 -11.95 12.65
N LEU A 153 -3.84 -12.91 11.92
CA LEU A 153 -3.11 -13.71 10.93
C LEU A 153 -2.89 -13.01 9.59
N LEU A 154 -3.40 -11.78 9.43
CA LEU A 154 -3.32 -11.06 8.18
C LEU A 154 -1.85 -10.82 7.78
N GLY A 155 -1.45 -11.33 6.61
CA GLY A 155 -0.08 -11.19 6.10
C GLY A 155 0.92 -12.18 6.71
N CYS A 156 0.44 -13.16 7.50
CA CYS A 156 1.26 -14.25 8.00
C CYS A 156 0.92 -15.56 7.30
N ASP A 157 1.95 -16.30 6.89
CA ASP A 157 1.82 -17.65 6.35
C ASP A 157 2.10 -18.67 7.46
N GLU A 158 1.38 -19.80 7.45
CA GLU A 158 1.71 -21.01 8.20
C GLU A 158 1.80 -20.86 9.75
N LEU A 159 1.01 -19.99 10.37
CA LEU A 159 0.97 -19.85 11.83
C LEU A 159 -0.06 -20.76 12.52
N THR A 160 0.26 -21.21 13.73
CA THR A 160 -0.64 -22.00 14.56
C THR A 160 -1.50 -21.12 15.48
N ILE A 161 -2.58 -21.70 16.02
CA ILE A 161 -3.41 -21.01 17.01
C ILE A 161 -2.64 -20.65 18.29
N GLU A 162 -1.58 -21.40 18.62
CA GLU A 162 -0.77 -21.13 19.81
C GLU A 162 0.14 -19.92 19.60
N ASP A 163 0.65 -19.72 18.38
CA ASP A 163 1.42 -18.52 18.01
C ASP A 163 0.56 -17.26 18.17
N VAL A 164 -0.70 -17.34 17.74
CA VAL A 164 -1.67 -16.24 17.91
C VAL A 164 -1.92 -15.95 19.39
N ARG A 165 -2.14 -16.99 20.22
CA ARG A 165 -2.31 -16.79 21.67
C ARG A 165 -1.08 -16.15 22.32
N LYS A 166 0.12 -16.55 21.88
CA LYS A 166 1.38 -15.97 22.36
C LYS A 166 1.48 -14.50 21.96
N ALA A 167 1.16 -14.15 20.71
CA ALA A 167 1.15 -12.78 20.22
C ALA A 167 0.17 -11.89 21.02
N CYS A 168 -1.07 -12.36 21.28
CA CYS A 168 -2.02 -11.63 22.11
C CYS A 168 -1.47 -11.35 23.52
N ARG A 169 -0.89 -12.37 24.18
CA ARG A 169 -0.28 -12.21 25.50
C ARG A 169 0.85 -11.18 25.51
N MET A 170 1.69 -11.17 24.46
CA MET A 170 2.77 -10.18 24.32
C MET A 170 2.26 -8.76 24.11
N ALA A 171 1.13 -8.61 23.41
CA ALA A 171 0.49 -7.33 23.16
C ALA A 171 -0.34 -6.78 24.34
N ASN A 172 -0.33 -7.47 25.50
CA ASN A 172 -1.23 -7.20 26.64
C ASN A 172 -2.72 -7.24 26.25
N ALA A 173 -3.10 -8.14 25.34
CA ALA A 173 -4.47 -8.34 24.85
C ALA A 173 -5.09 -9.64 25.40
#